data_AF-A0AAU8CDK0-F1
#
_entry.id   AF-A0AAU8CDK0-F1
#
_cell.length_a   1.000
_cell.length_b   1.000
_cell.length_c   1.000
_cell.angle_alpha   90.00
_cell.angle_beta   90.00
_cell.angle_gamma   90.00
#
_symmetry.space_group_name_H-M   'P 1'
#
loop_
_entity.id
_entity.type
_entity.pdbx_description
1 polymer ?
#
loop_
_entity_poly.entity_id
_entity_poly.type
_entity_poly.pdbx_seq_one_letter_code
_entity_poly.pdbx_strand_id
1 'polypeptide(L)'
;MFSELRRRLAAARRRAARVERRELRSFRKWLETTNNLLHASVLLFVPLLVGLVTLLANTVGAVSFLLFPPLASGTYTLFSEPEGRYSDPRTFVGGLTVGALCGWAAVEVAAYAYGVPTASLGVNAGAAALGVFLTGGATWALDLELPTAFSTALLVLITGTAQFAYVAGVALSSSLVAIVFAVWRREVYEERARYLYRTTEADDHVVVPMRGETAEQTAMLGARIAAAHDAGKVVLLDVVDDEEIAAAERECIAGEGENADSTAEERAADAAARDLERQAARIETTVGVPCDVAVAVENGNPAGTVLSTAEEANCDLVVTPFECDEDGALTPYLRALFGSDVDVVALQSTGERTRWKRIMVPVRSASDVAHAMLDYAERLAGGNGSISVCSCIDAERERRRTESMLANLTETVGTRCETRVSRSSIEEFVERNDAHYDLVFLGASTDRSAASKFFSRPTYERVRDLDTDIAIVHTA
;
A
#
# COMPACT_ATOMS: atom_id res chain seq x y z
N MET A 1 37.91 -5.57 -37.78
CA MET A 1 36.58 -6.21 -37.80
C MET A 1 36.05 -6.58 -36.40
N PHE A 2 36.83 -7.25 -35.54
CA PHE A 2 36.42 -7.60 -34.17
C PHE A 2 36.29 -6.42 -33.18
N SER A 3 37.01 -5.31 -33.41
CA SER A 3 36.94 -4.08 -32.59
C SER A 3 35.64 -3.30 -32.78
N GLU A 4 35.16 -3.20 -34.03
CA GLU A 4 33.88 -2.57 -34.41
C GLU A 4 32.69 -3.30 -33.78
N LEU A 5 32.74 -4.64 -33.82
CA LEU A 5 31.70 -5.53 -33.29
C LEU A 5 31.61 -5.46 -31.75
N ARG A 6 32.77 -5.36 -31.06
CA ARG A 6 32.83 -5.15 -29.61
C ARG A 6 32.30 -3.78 -29.18
N ARG A 7 32.56 -2.72 -29.95
CA ARG A 7 31.99 -1.38 -29.69
C ARG A 7 30.47 -1.34 -29.88
N ARG A 8 29.96 -1.99 -30.94
CA ARG A 8 28.50 -2.10 -31.17
C ARG A 8 27.80 -2.94 -30.10
N LEU A 9 28.41 -4.04 -29.66
CA LEU A 9 27.90 -4.85 -28.55
C LEU A 9 27.93 -4.09 -27.22
N ALA A 10 28.98 -3.35 -26.91
CA ALA A 10 29.05 -2.54 -25.69
C ALA A 10 28.00 -1.39 -25.70
N ALA A 11 27.77 -0.76 -26.85
CA ALA A 11 26.73 0.26 -27.00
C ALA A 11 25.31 -0.33 -26.91
N ALA A 12 25.08 -1.51 -27.49
CA ALA A 12 23.83 -2.24 -27.36
C ALA A 12 23.57 -2.69 -25.91
N ARG A 13 24.61 -3.16 -25.20
CA ARG A 13 24.52 -3.58 -23.79
C ARG A 13 24.24 -2.40 -22.85
N ARG A 14 24.78 -1.21 -23.12
CA ARG A 14 24.47 0.02 -22.38
C ARG A 14 23.07 0.59 -22.69
N ARG A 15 22.51 0.29 -23.87
CA ARG A 15 21.11 0.63 -24.21
C ARG A 15 20.15 -0.39 -23.60
N ALA A 16 20.47 -1.68 -23.65
CA ALA A 16 19.72 -2.75 -22.99
C ALA A 16 19.68 -2.54 -21.47
N ALA A 17 20.81 -2.23 -20.81
CA ALA A 17 20.83 -1.95 -19.38
C ALA A 17 20.01 -0.71 -18.95
N ARG A 18 19.76 0.24 -19.87
CA ARG A 18 18.87 1.40 -19.62
C ARG A 18 17.39 1.06 -19.82
N VAL A 19 17.08 0.20 -20.79
CA VAL A 19 15.72 -0.32 -21.00
C VAL A 19 15.34 -1.28 -19.87
N GLU A 20 16.25 -2.17 -19.48
CA GLU A 20 16.10 -3.13 -18.38
C GLU A 20 15.85 -2.43 -17.03
N ARG A 21 16.55 -1.35 -16.71
CA ARG A 21 16.27 -0.57 -15.48
C ARG A 21 14.92 0.15 -15.51
N ARG A 22 14.42 0.54 -16.68
CA ARG A 22 13.10 1.19 -16.83
C ARG A 22 11.97 0.17 -16.81
N GLU A 23 12.18 -0.99 -17.43
CA GLU A 23 11.25 -2.13 -17.41
C GLU A 23 11.19 -2.78 -16.03
N LEU A 24 12.31 -2.93 -15.33
CA LEU A 24 12.33 -3.41 -13.94
C LEU A 24 11.60 -2.45 -13.00
N ARG A 25 11.73 -1.13 -13.17
CA ARG A 25 10.93 -0.15 -12.40
C ARG A 25 9.45 -0.26 -12.74
N SER A 26 9.10 -0.41 -14.01
CA SER A 26 7.70 -0.57 -14.44
C SER A 26 7.11 -1.90 -13.97
N PHE A 27 7.90 -2.97 -13.92
CA PHE A 27 7.49 -4.29 -13.45
C PHE A 27 7.38 -4.33 -11.93
N ARG A 28 8.29 -3.64 -11.22
CA ARG A 28 8.18 -3.41 -9.77
C ARG A 28 6.92 -2.61 -9.46
N LYS A 29 6.71 -1.48 -10.15
CA LYS A 29 5.48 -0.67 -10.05
C LYS A 29 4.20 -1.44 -10.39
N TRP A 30 4.28 -2.39 -11.31
CA TRP A 30 3.18 -3.29 -11.61
C TRP A 30 2.93 -4.29 -10.47
N LEU A 31 3.98 -4.89 -9.90
CA LEU A 31 3.89 -5.79 -8.72
C LEU A 31 3.43 -5.09 -7.44
N GLU A 32 3.57 -3.76 -7.34
CA GLU A 32 3.16 -2.94 -6.19
C GLU A 32 1.66 -3.00 -5.90
N THR A 33 0.85 -3.31 -6.92
CA THR A 33 -0.56 -3.60 -6.68
C THR A 33 -0.71 -5.02 -6.12
N THR A 34 -1.29 -5.16 -4.93
CA THR A 34 -1.54 -6.47 -4.28
C THR A 34 -2.16 -7.49 -5.24
N ASN A 35 -3.13 -7.07 -6.06
CA ASN A 35 -3.76 -7.96 -7.03
C ASN A 35 -2.77 -8.51 -8.08
N ASN A 36 -1.81 -7.71 -8.53
CA ASN A 36 -0.79 -8.14 -9.49
C ASN A 36 0.25 -9.06 -8.83
N LEU A 37 0.61 -8.81 -7.57
CA LEU A 37 1.41 -9.74 -6.75
C LEU A 37 0.73 -11.11 -6.66
N LEU A 38 -0.58 -11.15 -6.38
CA LEU A 38 -1.34 -12.40 -6.31
C LEU A 38 -1.34 -13.12 -7.67
N HIS A 39 -1.58 -12.41 -8.77
CA HIS A 39 -1.55 -13.01 -10.12
C HIS A 39 -0.16 -13.56 -10.47
N ALA A 40 0.90 -12.82 -10.18
CA ALA A 40 2.27 -13.27 -10.40
C ALA A 40 2.61 -14.50 -9.53
N SER A 41 2.15 -14.50 -8.26
CA SER A 41 2.36 -15.61 -7.33
C SER A 41 1.64 -16.87 -7.81
N VAL A 42 0.40 -16.76 -8.27
CA VAL A 42 -0.33 -17.88 -8.88
C VAL A 42 0.41 -18.43 -10.09
N LEU A 43 0.87 -17.55 -11.00
CA LEU A 43 1.55 -17.95 -12.23
C LEU A 43 2.91 -18.62 -11.97
N LEU A 44 3.56 -18.32 -10.85
CA LEU A 44 4.83 -18.91 -10.44
C LEU A 44 4.64 -20.18 -9.60
N PHE A 45 3.91 -20.08 -8.48
CA PHE A 45 3.83 -21.12 -7.47
C PHE A 45 2.95 -22.29 -7.89
N VAL A 46 1.81 -22.05 -8.58
CA VAL A 46 0.92 -23.15 -8.97
C VAL A 46 1.63 -24.13 -9.92
N PRO A 47 2.26 -23.71 -11.03
CA PRO A 47 2.97 -24.64 -11.91
C PRO A 47 4.17 -25.31 -11.23
N LEU A 48 4.93 -24.57 -10.41
CA LEU A 48 6.11 -25.09 -9.73
C LEU A 48 5.73 -26.15 -8.69
N LEU A 49 4.72 -25.90 -7.86
CA LEU A 49 4.24 -26.85 -6.86
C LEU A 49 3.62 -28.08 -7.50
N VAL A 50 2.79 -27.92 -8.53
CA VAL A 50 2.22 -29.06 -9.26
C VAL A 50 3.34 -29.89 -9.91
N GLY A 51 4.34 -29.25 -10.52
CA GLY A 51 5.51 -29.92 -11.09
C GLY A 51 6.34 -30.66 -10.04
N LEU A 52 6.58 -30.03 -8.88
CA LEU A 52 7.33 -30.63 -7.77
C LEU A 52 6.61 -31.84 -7.19
N VAL A 53 5.31 -31.72 -6.92
CA VAL A 53 4.47 -32.83 -6.45
C VAL A 53 4.47 -33.96 -7.47
N THR A 54 4.40 -33.64 -8.77
CA THR A 54 4.47 -34.65 -9.85
C THR A 54 5.81 -35.38 -9.86
N LEU A 55 6.91 -34.64 -9.70
CA LEU A 55 8.24 -35.23 -9.64
C LEU A 55 8.36 -36.16 -8.43
N LEU A 56 7.93 -35.72 -7.24
CA LEU A 56 7.94 -36.53 -6.02
C LEU A 56 7.01 -37.75 -6.13
N ALA A 57 5.85 -37.60 -6.77
CA ALA A 57 4.91 -38.69 -6.99
C ALA A 57 5.54 -39.81 -7.84
N ASN A 58 6.25 -39.43 -8.90
CA ASN A 58 6.91 -40.37 -9.81
C ASN A 58 8.12 -41.06 -9.17
N THR A 59 8.84 -40.41 -8.25
CA THR A 59 10.01 -41.01 -7.59
C THR A 59 9.64 -41.99 -6.49
N VAL A 60 8.54 -41.73 -5.76
CA VAL A 60 8.11 -42.55 -4.62
C VAL A 60 7.20 -43.71 -5.05
N GLY A 61 6.59 -43.65 -6.24
CA GLY A 61 5.74 -44.71 -6.79
C GLY A 61 4.44 -44.97 -6.02
N ALA A 62 4.15 -44.16 -5.00
CA ALA A 62 3.01 -44.29 -4.09
C ALA A 62 1.90 -43.24 -4.30
N VAL A 63 2.12 -42.22 -5.14
CA VAL A 63 1.18 -41.12 -5.33
C VAL A 63 0.52 -41.23 -6.70
N SER A 64 -0.81 -41.32 -6.71
CA SER A 64 -1.59 -41.45 -7.95
C SER A 64 -1.69 -40.12 -8.69
N PHE A 65 -1.57 -40.15 -10.02
CA PHE A 65 -1.78 -38.99 -10.92
C PHE A 65 -3.17 -38.34 -10.75
N LEU A 66 -4.13 -39.05 -10.14
CA LEU A 66 -5.47 -38.56 -9.87
C LEU A 66 -5.54 -37.38 -8.88
N LEU A 67 -4.45 -37.05 -8.17
CA LEU A 67 -4.41 -35.99 -7.17
C LEU A 67 -4.35 -34.57 -7.76
N PHE A 68 -3.97 -34.42 -9.02
CA PHE A 68 -3.64 -33.12 -9.60
C PHE A 68 -4.82 -32.14 -9.71
N PRO A 69 -6.05 -32.54 -10.12
CA PRO A 69 -7.16 -31.60 -10.23
C PRO A 69 -7.57 -30.89 -8.91
N PRO A 70 -7.78 -31.60 -7.78
CA PRO A 70 -8.10 -30.94 -6.52
C PRO A 70 -6.92 -30.19 -5.91
N LEU A 71 -5.68 -30.68 -6.09
CA LEU A 71 -4.48 -29.96 -5.65
C LEU A 71 -4.28 -28.66 -6.41
N ALA A 72 -4.38 -28.68 -7.75
CA ALA A 72 -4.12 -27.50 -8.57
C ALA A 72 -5.17 -26.41 -8.31
N SER A 73 -6.45 -26.77 -8.25
CA SER A 73 -7.53 -25.81 -7.93
C SER A 73 -7.43 -25.29 -6.50
N GLY A 74 -7.06 -26.14 -5.54
CA GLY A 74 -6.79 -25.74 -4.17
C GLY A 74 -5.58 -24.82 -4.02
N THR A 75 -4.47 -25.14 -4.67
CA THR A 75 -3.27 -24.30 -4.72
C THR A 75 -3.59 -22.95 -5.34
N TYR A 76 -4.33 -22.93 -6.46
CA TYR A 76 -4.80 -21.68 -7.05
C TYR A 76 -5.57 -20.83 -6.04
N THR A 77 -6.54 -21.42 -5.33
CA THR A 77 -7.37 -20.72 -4.34
C THR A 77 -6.53 -20.09 -3.24
N LEU A 78 -5.57 -20.84 -2.67
CA LEU A 78 -4.65 -20.36 -1.64
C LEU A 78 -3.89 -19.11 -2.09
N PHE A 79 -3.29 -19.14 -3.29
CA PHE A 79 -2.47 -18.03 -3.78
C PHE A 79 -3.28 -16.90 -4.44
N SER A 80 -4.51 -17.15 -4.91
CA SER A 80 -5.35 -16.11 -5.53
C SER A 80 -6.12 -15.28 -4.52
N GLU A 81 -6.47 -15.86 -3.37
CA GLU A 81 -7.25 -15.20 -2.33
C GLU A 81 -6.76 -15.65 -0.94
N PRO A 82 -5.58 -15.20 -0.46
CA PRO A 82 -4.90 -15.76 0.71
C PRO A 82 -5.66 -15.60 2.03
N GLU A 83 -6.49 -14.56 2.13
CA GLU A 83 -7.37 -14.31 3.28
C GLU A 83 -8.80 -14.82 3.07
N GLY A 84 -9.06 -15.47 1.93
CA GLY A 84 -10.34 -16.06 1.63
C GLY A 84 -10.72 -17.14 2.64
N ARG A 85 -12.02 -17.35 2.82
CA ARG A 85 -12.58 -18.38 3.73
C ARG A 85 -12.00 -19.78 3.48
N TYR A 86 -11.61 -20.08 2.24
CA TYR A 86 -11.09 -21.38 1.83
C TYR A 86 -9.56 -21.46 1.77
N SER A 87 -8.85 -20.42 2.22
CA SER A 87 -7.39 -20.30 2.11
C SER A 87 -6.66 -20.54 3.44
N ASP A 88 -7.33 -21.19 4.40
CA ASP A 88 -6.68 -21.65 5.62
C ASP A 88 -5.85 -22.93 5.35
N PRO A 89 -4.55 -22.97 5.69
CA PRO A 89 -3.70 -24.13 5.44
C PRO A 89 -4.16 -25.41 6.15
N ARG A 90 -4.74 -25.30 7.36
CA ARG A 90 -5.19 -26.47 8.14
C ARG A 90 -6.48 -27.02 7.54
N THR A 91 -7.41 -26.13 7.19
CA THR A 91 -8.61 -26.48 6.47
C THR A 91 -8.23 -27.14 5.15
N PHE A 92 -7.28 -26.58 4.40
CA PHE A 92 -6.81 -27.15 3.12
C PHE A 92 -6.34 -28.61 3.23
N VAL A 93 -5.40 -28.88 4.13
CA VAL A 93 -4.86 -30.24 4.35
C VAL A 93 -5.93 -31.16 4.94
N GLY A 94 -6.64 -30.68 5.96
CA GLY A 94 -7.66 -31.42 6.68
C GLY A 94 -8.82 -31.81 5.77
N GLY A 95 -9.38 -30.87 5.03
CA GLY A 95 -10.51 -31.07 4.12
C GLY A 95 -10.20 -32.08 3.02
N LEU A 96 -9.05 -31.96 2.36
CA LEU A 96 -8.62 -32.93 1.34
C LEU A 96 -8.39 -34.33 1.94
N THR A 97 -7.79 -34.42 3.12
CA THR A 97 -7.51 -35.69 3.78
C THR A 97 -8.81 -36.37 4.26
N VAL A 98 -9.72 -35.61 4.87
CA VAL A 98 -11.04 -36.08 5.30
C VAL A 98 -11.86 -36.52 4.11
N GLY A 99 -11.88 -35.74 3.02
CA GLY A 99 -12.55 -36.13 1.77
C GLY A 99 -12.03 -37.47 1.24
N ALA A 100 -10.70 -37.66 1.17
CA ALA A 100 -10.11 -38.92 0.76
C ALA A 100 -10.47 -40.09 1.69
N LEU A 101 -10.50 -39.88 3.01
CA LEU A 101 -10.93 -40.89 4.00
C LEU A 101 -12.42 -41.25 3.83
N CYS A 102 -13.29 -40.27 3.61
CA CYS A 102 -14.72 -40.48 3.37
C CYS A 102 -14.96 -41.26 2.07
N GLY A 103 -14.23 -40.95 1.00
CA GLY A 103 -14.26 -41.71 -0.25
C GLY A 103 -13.82 -43.17 -0.06
N TRP A 104 -12.74 -43.39 0.69
CA TRP A 104 -12.26 -44.74 1.01
C TRP A 104 -13.28 -45.53 1.82
N ALA A 105 -13.81 -44.94 2.89
CA ALA A 105 -14.85 -45.56 3.72
C ALA A 105 -16.10 -45.91 2.89
N ALA A 106 -16.52 -45.05 1.97
CA ALA A 106 -17.67 -45.29 1.12
C ALA A 106 -17.47 -46.48 0.17
N VAL A 107 -16.26 -46.65 -0.38
CA VAL A 107 -15.94 -47.80 -1.24
C VAL A 107 -15.92 -49.10 -0.43
N GLU A 108 -15.35 -49.10 0.77
CA GLU A 108 -15.34 -50.27 1.65
C GLU A 108 -16.76 -50.70 2.05
N VAL A 109 -17.61 -49.74 2.44
CA VAL A 109 -19.01 -50.00 2.79
C VAL A 109 -19.78 -50.56 1.60
N ALA A 110 -19.58 -50.00 0.41
CA ALA A 110 -20.24 -50.49 -0.81
C ALA A 110 -19.75 -51.90 -1.20
N ALA A 111 -18.44 -52.15 -1.16
CA ALA A 111 -17.85 -53.46 -1.43
C ALA A 111 -18.40 -54.54 -0.49
N TYR A 112 -18.47 -54.22 0.81
CA TYR A 112 -19.08 -55.08 1.81
C TYR A 112 -20.57 -55.35 1.52
N ALA A 113 -21.34 -54.30 1.20
CA ALA A 113 -22.78 -54.42 0.94
C ALA A 113 -23.11 -55.25 -0.32
N TYR A 114 -22.28 -55.16 -1.36
CA TYR A 114 -22.45 -55.92 -2.60
C TYR A 114 -21.74 -57.30 -2.58
N GLY A 115 -20.96 -57.61 -1.54
CA GLY A 115 -20.24 -58.87 -1.41
C GLY A 115 -19.16 -59.08 -2.47
N VAL A 116 -18.57 -57.99 -2.98
CA VAL A 116 -17.55 -58.03 -4.04
C VAL A 116 -16.25 -57.36 -3.55
N PRO A 117 -15.06 -57.83 -3.98
CA PRO A 117 -13.81 -57.14 -3.71
C PRO A 117 -13.84 -55.68 -4.17
N THR A 118 -13.20 -54.77 -3.42
CA THR A 118 -13.11 -53.33 -3.74
C THR A 118 -12.61 -53.07 -5.17
N ALA A 119 -11.64 -53.86 -5.64
CA ALA A 119 -11.09 -53.78 -7.00
C ALA A 119 -12.13 -54.07 -8.11
N SER A 120 -13.19 -54.82 -7.80
CA SER A 120 -14.25 -55.20 -8.74
C SER A 120 -15.51 -54.33 -8.67
N LEU A 121 -15.57 -53.39 -7.72
CA LEU A 121 -16.72 -52.52 -7.53
C LEU A 121 -16.93 -51.55 -8.72
N GLY A 122 -15.84 -51.15 -9.38
CA GLY A 122 -15.84 -50.15 -10.45
C GLY A 122 -16.38 -48.79 -9.98
N VAL A 123 -16.82 -47.96 -10.93
CA VAL A 123 -17.46 -46.68 -10.62
C VAL A 123 -18.92 -46.94 -10.20
N ASN A 124 -19.15 -47.06 -8.90
CA ASN A 124 -20.46 -47.35 -8.32
C ASN A 124 -21.18 -46.07 -7.84
N ALA A 125 -22.43 -45.88 -8.29
CA ALA A 125 -23.23 -44.69 -7.96
C ALA A 125 -23.55 -44.58 -6.45
N GLY A 126 -23.79 -45.70 -5.77
CA GLY A 126 -24.05 -45.74 -4.32
C GLY A 126 -22.82 -45.35 -3.50
N ALA A 127 -21.65 -45.88 -3.86
CA ALA A 127 -20.38 -45.49 -3.25
C ALA A 127 -20.09 -43.99 -3.47
N ALA A 128 -20.39 -43.45 -4.65
CA ALA A 128 -20.19 -42.04 -4.95
C ALA A 128 -21.11 -41.14 -4.11
N ALA A 129 -22.40 -41.47 -4.04
CA ALA A 129 -23.37 -40.74 -3.24
C ALA A 129 -23.02 -40.78 -1.74
N LEU A 130 -22.64 -41.95 -1.23
CA LEU A 130 -22.21 -42.12 0.15
C LEU A 130 -20.91 -41.35 0.44
N GLY A 131 -19.94 -41.36 -0.48
CA GLY A 131 -18.68 -40.61 -0.34
C GLY A 131 -18.92 -39.11 -0.26
N VAL A 132 -19.77 -38.56 -1.13
CA VAL A 132 -20.15 -37.12 -1.10
C VAL A 132 -20.90 -36.78 0.19
N PHE A 133 -21.86 -37.62 0.61
CA PHE A 133 -22.62 -37.41 1.84
C PHE A 133 -21.72 -37.42 3.08
N LEU A 134 -20.85 -38.43 3.21
CA LEU A 134 -19.90 -38.55 4.31
C LEU A 134 -18.92 -37.38 4.31
N THR A 135 -18.44 -36.96 3.14
CA THR A 135 -17.54 -35.80 3.02
C THR A 135 -18.21 -34.55 3.54
N GLY A 136 -19.43 -34.23 3.07
CA GLY A 136 -20.16 -33.04 3.53
C GLY A 136 -20.45 -33.07 5.03
N GLY A 137 -20.85 -34.23 5.57
CA GLY A 137 -21.10 -34.37 7.01
C GLY A 137 -19.83 -34.25 7.86
N ALA A 138 -18.74 -34.89 7.44
CA ALA A 138 -17.48 -34.90 8.18
C ALA A 138 -16.73 -33.57 8.11
N THR A 139 -16.67 -32.92 6.95
CA THR A 139 -16.04 -31.60 6.83
C THR A 139 -16.83 -30.53 7.56
N TRP A 140 -18.16 -30.58 7.55
CA TRP A 140 -18.99 -29.70 8.37
C TRP A 140 -18.77 -29.92 9.87
N ALA A 141 -18.78 -31.17 10.34
CA ALA A 141 -18.58 -31.49 11.75
C ALA A 141 -17.20 -31.10 12.30
N LEU A 142 -16.19 -31.02 11.43
CA LEU A 142 -14.81 -30.68 11.79
C LEU A 142 -14.42 -29.23 11.47
N ASP A 143 -15.34 -28.43 10.90
CA ASP A 143 -15.07 -27.07 10.40
C ASP A 143 -13.94 -27.02 9.34
N LEU A 144 -13.95 -28.01 8.44
CA LEU A 144 -12.97 -28.21 7.35
C LEU A 144 -13.62 -28.08 5.96
N GLU A 145 -14.66 -27.26 5.84
CA GLU A 145 -15.46 -27.14 4.61
C GLU A 145 -14.63 -26.61 3.43
N LEU A 146 -14.37 -27.48 2.46
CA LEU A 146 -13.65 -27.15 1.22
C LEU A 146 -14.32 -27.80 0.01
N PRO A 147 -14.60 -27.04 -1.07
CA PRO A 147 -15.16 -27.61 -2.30
C PRO A 147 -14.29 -28.72 -2.91
N THR A 148 -12.98 -28.63 -2.79
CA THR A 148 -12.02 -29.61 -3.33
C THR A 148 -12.02 -30.94 -2.59
N ALA A 149 -12.53 -30.98 -1.35
CA ALA A 149 -12.67 -32.22 -0.56
C ALA A 149 -13.61 -33.23 -1.26
N PHE A 150 -14.71 -32.76 -1.86
CA PHE A 150 -15.63 -33.61 -2.61
C PHE A 150 -14.96 -34.26 -3.82
N SER A 151 -14.08 -33.51 -4.51
CA SER A 151 -13.30 -34.06 -5.62
C SER A 151 -12.36 -35.16 -5.14
N THR A 152 -11.67 -34.99 -4.00
CA THR A 152 -10.82 -36.03 -3.44
C THR A 152 -11.58 -37.29 -3.06
N ALA A 153 -12.78 -37.16 -2.49
CA ALA A 153 -13.62 -38.30 -2.13
C ALA A 153 -14.02 -39.12 -3.37
N LEU A 154 -14.41 -38.44 -4.46
CA LEU A 154 -14.82 -39.09 -5.71
C LEU A 154 -13.66 -39.79 -6.43
N LEU A 155 -12.46 -39.23 -6.38
CA LEU A 155 -11.29 -39.80 -7.07
C LEU A 155 -10.86 -41.14 -6.47
N VAL A 156 -11.09 -41.37 -5.17
CA VAL A 156 -10.82 -42.68 -4.52
C VAL A 156 -11.51 -43.83 -5.24
N LEU A 157 -12.73 -43.62 -5.76
CA LEU A 157 -13.50 -44.65 -6.46
C LEU A 157 -12.79 -45.19 -7.72
N ILE A 158 -11.84 -44.43 -8.26
CA ILE A 158 -11.10 -44.77 -9.48
C ILE A 158 -9.71 -45.36 -9.15
N THR A 159 -9.27 -45.29 -7.88
CA THR A 159 -7.92 -45.73 -7.46
C THR A 159 -7.75 -47.25 -7.33
N GLY A 160 -8.84 -48.03 -7.37
CA GLY A 160 -8.79 -49.49 -7.28
C GLY A 160 -8.22 -49.97 -5.95
N THR A 161 -7.09 -50.68 -5.98
CA THR A 161 -6.44 -51.27 -4.78
C THR A 161 -5.50 -50.32 -4.05
N ALA A 162 -5.24 -49.13 -4.59
CA ALA A 162 -4.27 -48.18 -4.04
C ALA A 162 -4.89 -47.12 -3.11
N GLN A 163 -6.02 -47.44 -2.46
CA GLN A 163 -6.82 -46.46 -1.70
C GLN A 163 -6.04 -45.83 -0.54
N PHE A 164 -5.33 -46.65 0.25
CA PHE A 164 -4.50 -46.13 1.35
C PHE A 164 -3.34 -45.25 0.85
N ALA A 165 -2.67 -45.68 -0.22
CA ALA A 165 -1.59 -44.93 -0.85
C ALA A 165 -2.09 -43.59 -1.40
N TYR A 166 -3.32 -43.55 -1.93
CA TYR A 166 -3.99 -42.32 -2.34
C TYR A 166 -4.21 -41.36 -1.16
N VAL A 167 -4.81 -41.82 -0.06
CA VAL A 167 -5.03 -40.96 1.14
C VAL A 167 -3.72 -40.40 1.68
N ALA A 168 -2.69 -41.25 1.80
CA ALA A 168 -1.36 -40.81 2.25
C ALA A 168 -0.73 -39.80 1.27
N GLY A 169 -0.87 -40.03 -0.04
CA GLY A 169 -0.44 -39.10 -1.08
C GLY A 169 -1.16 -37.75 -1.00
N VAL A 170 -2.46 -37.75 -0.68
CA VAL A 170 -3.26 -36.52 -0.52
C VAL A 170 -2.75 -35.73 0.67
N ALA A 171 -2.58 -36.38 1.82
CA ALA A 171 -2.09 -35.74 3.03
C ALA A 171 -0.67 -35.16 2.83
N LEU A 172 0.25 -35.92 2.24
CA LEU A 172 1.64 -35.47 2.01
C LEU A 172 1.69 -34.30 1.01
N SER A 173 0.98 -34.42 -0.12
CA SER A 173 1.05 -33.41 -1.18
C SER A 173 0.34 -32.11 -0.79
N SER A 174 -0.82 -32.21 -0.12
CA SER A 174 -1.51 -31.03 0.41
C SER A 174 -0.70 -30.35 1.52
N SER A 175 -0.04 -31.12 2.39
CA SER A 175 0.85 -30.58 3.43
C SER A 175 2.03 -29.81 2.82
N LEU A 176 2.65 -30.34 1.76
CA LEU A 176 3.73 -29.64 1.06
C LEU A 176 3.25 -28.27 0.53
N VAL A 177 2.12 -28.24 -0.17
CA VAL A 177 1.52 -27.00 -0.69
C VAL A 177 1.20 -26.03 0.45
N ALA A 178 0.58 -26.52 1.53
CA ALA A 178 0.22 -25.73 2.70
C ALA A 178 1.44 -25.10 3.38
N ILE A 179 2.55 -25.84 3.49
CA ILE A 179 3.81 -25.33 4.05
C ILE A 179 4.38 -24.22 3.16
N VAL A 180 4.49 -24.44 1.85
CA VAL A 180 5.01 -23.43 0.93
C VAL A 180 4.13 -22.18 0.93
N PHE A 181 2.81 -22.35 0.92
CA PHE A 181 1.87 -21.24 1.02
C PHE A 181 2.01 -20.49 2.35
N ALA A 182 2.12 -21.18 3.49
CA ALA A 182 2.27 -20.53 4.80
C ALA A 182 3.57 -19.71 4.88
N VAL A 183 4.67 -20.24 4.33
CA VAL A 183 5.95 -19.50 4.25
C VAL A 183 5.82 -18.29 3.33
N TRP A 184 5.25 -18.45 2.14
CA TRP A 184 5.03 -17.34 1.22
C TRP A 184 4.09 -16.28 1.82
N ARG A 185 3.01 -16.71 2.48
CA ARG A 185 2.05 -15.81 3.10
C ARG A 185 2.72 -14.91 4.13
N ARG A 186 3.52 -15.51 5.03
CA ARG A 186 4.25 -14.74 6.04
C ARG A 186 5.31 -13.84 5.42
N GLU A 187 6.24 -14.42 4.68
CA GLU A 187 7.46 -13.73 4.24
C GLU A 187 7.24 -12.74 3.07
N VAL A 188 6.16 -12.90 2.31
CA VAL A 188 5.92 -12.12 1.08
C VAL A 188 4.59 -11.38 1.13
N TYR A 189 3.50 -12.06 1.49
CA TYR A 189 2.17 -11.45 1.43
C TYR A 189 1.89 -10.52 2.62
N GLU A 190 2.19 -10.94 3.84
CA GLU A 190 2.00 -10.13 5.06
C GLU A 190 3.01 -8.99 5.12
N GLU A 191 4.25 -9.21 4.67
CA GLU A 191 5.30 -8.19 4.63
C GLU A 191 5.33 -7.37 3.33
N ARG A 192 4.32 -7.52 2.47
CA ARG A 192 4.26 -6.85 1.17
C ARG A 192 4.43 -5.34 1.25
N ALA A 193 3.95 -4.72 2.32
CA ALA A 193 4.05 -3.27 2.48
C ALA A 193 5.50 -2.79 2.46
N ARG A 194 6.40 -3.55 3.11
CA ARG A 194 7.85 -3.27 3.16
C ARG A 194 8.53 -3.38 1.80
N TYR A 195 8.10 -4.33 0.97
CA TYR A 195 8.78 -4.63 -0.30
C TYR A 195 8.23 -3.86 -1.49
N LEU A 196 6.94 -3.52 -1.43
CA LEU A 196 6.21 -2.86 -2.51
C LEU A 196 6.16 -1.34 -2.30
N TYR A 197 5.91 -0.84 -1.09
CA TYR A 197 5.66 0.59 -0.91
C TYR A 197 6.94 1.32 -0.49
N ARG A 198 7.39 2.22 -1.37
CA ARG A 198 8.61 3.03 -1.19
C ARG A 198 8.53 3.96 0.03
N THR A 199 7.34 4.35 0.46
CA THR A 199 7.14 5.28 1.60
C THR A 199 7.52 4.68 2.95
N THR A 200 7.68 3.35 3.05
CA THR A 200 8.08 2.65 4.28
C THR A 200 9.59 2.55 4.48
N GLU A 201 10.40 2.88 3.47
CA GLU A 201 11.89 2.78 3.51
C GLU A 201 12.56 4.16 3.52
N ALA A 202 11.77 5.24 3.52
CA ALA A 202 12.21 6.62 3.63
C ALA A 202 12.60 6.92 5.09
N ASP A 203 13.65 7.72 5.30
CA ASP A 203 14.10 8.08 6.66
C ASP A 203 13.13 9.08 7.34
N ASP A 204 12.09 9.52 6.61
CA ASP A 204 11.06 10.48 7.02
C ASP A 204 11.68 11.81 7.45
N HIS A 205 12.60 12.27 6.62
CA HIS A 205 13.24 13.56 6.75
C HIS A 205 12.36 14.60 6.06
N VAL A 206 11.73 15.45 6.86
CA VAL A 206 10.70 16.37 6.39
C VAL A 206 11.26 17.78 6.31
N VAL A 207 11.16 18.42 5.15
CA VAL A 207 11.35 19.89 5.06
C VAL A 207 10.01 20.60 5.16
N VAL A 208 9.95 21.62 6.01
CA VAL A 208 8.77 22.46 6.20
C VAL A 208 9.15 23.90 5.91
N PRO A 209 8.71 24.48 4.79
CA PRO A 209 8.86 25.90 4.55
C PRO A 209 7.87 26.68 5.45
N MET A 210 8.41 27.57 6.28
CA MET A 210 7.68 28.34 7.29
C MET A 210 7.01 29.57 6.67
N ARG A 211 6.09 29.33 5.73
CA ARG A 211 5.43 30.38 4.93
C ARG A 211 3.98 30.60 5.36
N GLY A 212 3.52 31.84 5.33
CA GLY A 212 2.11 32.18 5.55
C GLY A 212 1.58 31.89 6.96
N GLU A 213 0.30 32.19 7.18
CA GLU A 213 -0.33 32.19 8.51
C GLU A 213 -0.49 30.80 9.14
N THR A 214 -0.41 29.74 8.33
CA THR A 214 -0.61 28.34 8.78
C THR A 214 0.69 27.54 8.83
N ALA A 215 1.84 28.23 8.79
CA ALA A 215 3.17 27.63 8.85
C ALA A 215 3.36 26.75 10.10
N GLU A 216 2.91 27.20 11.27
CA GLU A 216 3.08 26.44 12.52
C GLU A 216 2.31 25.12 12.52
N GLN A 217 1.06 25.12 12.04
CA GLN A 217 0.21 23.94 11.92
C GLN A 217 0.81 22.96 10.92
N THR A 218 1.32 23.48 9.80
CA THR A 218 2.04 22.72 8.77
C THR A 218 3.30 22.07 9.34
N ALA A 219 4.09 22.81 10.11
CA ALA A 219 5.27 22.28 10.80
C ALA A 219 4.92 21.18 11.80
N MET A 220 3.81 21.35 12.53
CA MET A 220 3.35 20.33 13.46
C MET A 220 2.83 19.07 12.75
N LEU A 221 2.20 19.21 11.58
CA LEU A 221 1.82 18.08 10.73
C LEU A 221 3.07 17.31 10.29
N GLY A 222 4.05 18.01 9.70
CA GLY A 222 5.29 17.41 9.23
C GLY A 222 6.07 16.74 10.35
N ALA A 223 6.16 17.39 11.51
CA ALA A 223 6.80 16.80 12.68
C ALA A 223 6.13 15.53 13.17
N ARG A 224 4.79 15.48 13.19
CA ARG A 224 4.07 14.26 13.60
C ARG A 224 4.19 13.12 12.59
N ILE A 225 4.32 13.43 11.31
CA ILE A 225 4.61 12.43 10.28
C ILE A 225 6.02 11.86 10.49
N ALA A 226 7.01 12.73 10.70
CA ALA A 226 8.40 12.35 10.97
C ALA A 226 8.56 11.53 12.27
N ALA A 227 7.80 11.88 13.32
CA ALA A 227 7.90 11.26 14.65
C ALA A 227 7.57 9.78 14.71
N ALA A 228 6.88 9.26 13.70
CA ALA A 228 6.55 7.86 13.64
C ALA A 228 7.76 6.98 13.31
N HIS A 229 8.88 7.56 12.87
CA HIS A 229 10.10 6.85 12.52
C HIS A 229 11.27 7.27 13.41
N ASP A 230 12.04 6.30 13.89
CA ASP A 230 13.14 6.54 14.84
C ASP A 230 14.28 7.40 14.24
N ALA A 231 14.41 7.39 12.91
CA ALA A 231 15.38 8.22 12.18
C ALA A 231 14.79 9.55 11.68
N GLY A 232 13.50 9.81 11.93
CA GLY A 232 12.80 10.99 11.43
C GLY A 232 13.42 12.28 11.93
N LYS A 233 13.45 13.30 11.08
CA LYS A 233 13.87 14.66 11.43
C LYS A 233 13.03 15.69 10.69
N VAL A 234 13.00 16.90 11.21
CA VAL A 234 12.34 18.04 10.56
C VAL A 234 13.36 19.12 10.28
N VAL A 235 13.30 19.70 9.09
CA VAL A 235 14.07 20.89 8.70
C VAL A 235 13.08 22.03 8.50
N LEU A 236 13.09 23.01 9.39
CA LEU A 236 12.30 24.22 9.22
C LEU A 236 13.08 25.18 8.31
N LEU A 237 12.45 25.59 7.21
CA LEU A 237 13.06 26.48 6.22
C LEU A 237 12.35 27.82 6.19
N ASP A 238 13.07 28.90 6.40
CA ASP A 238 12.61 30.25 6.09
C ASP A 238 13.36 30.82 4.88
N VAL A 239 12.67 31.62 4.07
CA VAL A 239 13.25 32.28 2.90
C VAL A 239 13.08 33.77 3.08
N VAL A 240 14.19 34.43 3.38
CA VAL A 240 14.23 35.87 3.66
C VAL A 240 14.09 36.64 2.36
N ASP A 241 13.13 37.57 2.31
CA ASP A 241 12.88 38.42 1.15
C ASP A 241 13.59 39.79 1.22
N ASP A 242 13.60 40.51 0.09
CA ASP A 242 14.23 41.84 0.00
C ASP A 242 13.57 42.87 0.95
N GLU A 243 12.30 42.67 1.33
CA GLU A 243 11.58 43.59 2.24
C GLU A 243 12.04 43.41 3.69
N GLU A 244 12.27 42.18 4.11
CA GLU A 244 12.83 41.82 5.42
C GLU A 244 14.29 42.30 5.54
N ILE A 245 15.09 42.14 4.49
CA ILE A 245 16.45 42.69 4.42
C ILE A 245 16.40 44.22 4.56
N ALA A 246 15.52 44.89 3.80
CA ALA A 246 15.36 46.33 3.88
C ALA A 246 14.80 46.80 5.24
N ALA A 247 14.01 45.99 5.94
CA ALA A 247 13.55 46.28 7.30
C ALA A 247 14.71 46.22 8.29
N ALA A 248 15.55 45.19 8.20
CA ALA A 248 16.78 45.06 8.99
C ALA A 248 17.75 46.21 8.72
N GLU A 249 17.89 46.66 7.47
CA GLU A 249 18.66 47.86 7.12
C GLU A 249 18.14 49.09 7.86
N ARG A 250 16.83 49.32 7.87
CA ARG A 250 16.18 50.49 8.51
C ARG A 250 16.42 50.53 10.02
N GLU A 251 16.43 49.39 10.69
CA GLU A 251 16.76 49.31 12.12
C GLU A 251 18.24 49.65 12.40
N CYS A 252 19.13 49.48 11.42
CA CYS A 252 20.57 49.65 11.56
C CYS A 252 21.10 51.07 11.24
N ILE A 253 20.25 52.00 10.78
CA ILE A 253 20.63 53.38 10.38
C ILE A 253 21.27 54.21 11.53
N ALA A 254 21.37 53.67 12.75
CA ALA A 254 22.08 54.30 13.86
C ALA A 254 23.62 54.09 13.89
N GLY A 255 24.22 53.25 13.04
CA GLY A 255 25.68 53.09 13.06
C GLY A 255 26.27 52.26 11.91
N GLU A 256 27.21 52.89 11.20
CA GLU A 256 28.20 52.34 10.25
C GLU A 256 27.83 52.33 8.75
N GLY A 257 28.81 52.76 7.94
CA GLY A 257 28.72 52.96 6.50
C GLY A 257 29.43 51.87 5.66
N GLU A 258 29.26 51.98 4.34
CA GLU A 258 29.82 51.20 3.21
C GLU A 258 29.67 49.65 3.21
N ASN A 259 29.29 48.99 4.32
CA ASN A 259 28.93 47.55 4.38
C ASN A 259 27.50 47.29 4.89
N ALA A 260 26.59 48.27 4.75
CA ALA A 260 25.25 48.19 5.33
C ALA A 260 24.44 46.98 4.80
N ASP A 261 24.51 46.72 3.49
CA ASP A 261 23.71 45.71 2.77
C ASP A 261 24.00 44.27 3.27
N SER A 262 25.27 43.85 3.28
CA SER A 262 25.65 42.51 3.77
C SER A 262 25.40 42.32 5.27
N THR A 263 25.51 43.39 6.07
CA THR A 263 25.18 43.32 7.51
C THR A 263 23.67 43.28 7.76
N ALA A 264 22.84 43.77 6.84
CA ALA A 264 21.40 43.71 6.97
C ALA A 264 20.86 42.35 6.55
N GLU A 265 21.38 41.76 5.47
CA GLU A 265 21.12 40.36 5.10
C GLU A 265 21.45 39.41 6.25
N GLU A 266 22.64 39.53 6.85
CA GLU A 266 23.05 38.69 7.99
C GLU A 266 22.12 38.87 9.20
N ARG A 267 21.71 40.10 9.51
CA ARG A 267 20.76 40.35 10.62
C ARG A 267 19.36 39.83 10.36
N ALA A 268 18.86 39.97 9.13
CA ALA A 268 17.58 39.41 8.73
C ALA A 268 17.60 37.88 8.82
N ALA A 269 18.68 37.26 8.34
CA ALA A 269 18.90 35.83 8.49
C ALA A 269 19.00 35.37 9.95
N ASP A 270 19.71 36.12 10.81
CA ASP A 270 19.81 35.83 12.25
C ASP A 270 18.47 36.01 12.99
N ALA A 271 17.62 36.92 12.54
CA ALA A 271 16.27 37.09 13.09
C ALA A 271 15.38 35.92 12.70
N ALA A 272 15.34 35.57 11.41
CA ALA A 272 14.63 34.40 10.90
C ALA A 272 15.09 33.10 11.58
N ALA A 273 16.40 32.90 11.71
CA ALA A 273 16.97 31.74 12.40
C ALA A 273 16.50 31.63 13.86
N ARG A 274 16.49 32.73 14.62
CA ARG A 274 15.99 32.73 16.00
C ARG A 274 14.51 32.39 16.08
N ASP A 275 13.71 32.83 15.13
CA ASP A 275 12.28 32.53 15.08
C ASP A 275 12.05 31.05 14.76
N LEU A 276 12.78 30.51 13.79
CA LEU A 276 12.80 29.09 13.47
C LEU A 276 13.28 28.22 14.65
N GLU A 277 14.34 28.61 15.37
CA GLU A 277 14.84 27.90 16.55
C GLU A 277 13.80 27.83 17.66
N ARG A 278 13.01 28.89 17.89
CA ARG A 278 11.90 28.86 18.85
C ARG A 278 10.84 27.85 18.44
N GLN A 279 10.51 27.79 17.15
CA GLN A 279 9.52 26.83 16.65
C GLN A 279 10.07 25.40 16.68
N ALA A 280 11.34 25.19 16.34
CA ALA A 280 12.04 23.92 16.45
C ALA A 280 12.00 23.39 17.89
N ALA A 281 12.38 24.21 18.88
CA ALA A 281 12.35 23.84 20.28
C ALA A 281 10.93 23.47 20.78
N ARG A 282 9.89 24.16 20.26
CA ARG A 282 8.49 23.83 20.55
C ARG A 282 8.09 22.47 19.97
N ILE A 283 8.50 22.17 18.75
CA ILE A 283 8.24 20.88 18.10
C ILE A 283 8.96 19.76 18.84
N GLU A 284 10.25 19.92 19.13
CA GLU A 284 11.05 18.96 19.89
C GLU A 284 10.41 18.63 21.24
N THR A 285 9.95 19.66 21.96
CA THR A 285 9.28 19.49 23.27
C THR A 285 7.93 18.79 23.15
N THR A 286 7.18 19.07 22.08
CA THR A 286 5.78 18.62 21.94
C THR A 286 5.67 17.23 21.30
N VAL A 287 6.55 16.93 20.34
CA VAL A 287 6.49 15.76 19.47
C VAL A 287 7.67 14.82 19.70
N GLY A 288 8.83 15.33 20.10
CA GLY A 288 10.02 14.53 20.37
C GLY A 288 10.85 14.18 19.13
N VAL A 289 10.76 14.98 18.06
CA VAL A 289 11.53 14.78 16.81
C VAL A 289 12.63 15.82 16.70
N PRO A 290 13.87 15.45 16.32
CA PRO A 290 14.94 16.40 16.05
C PRO A 290 14.52 17.46 15.02
N CYS A 291 14.80 18.74 15.31
CA CYS A 291 14.49 19.84 14.41
C CYS A 291 15.75 20.63 14.05
N ASP A 292 16.09 20.61 12.77
CA ASP A 292 17.10 21.47 12.17
C ASP A 292 16.45 22.75 11.60
N VAL A 293 17.26 23.79 11.46
CA VAL A 293 16.85 25.11 10.98
C VAL A 293 17.69 25.48 9.75
N ALA A 294 17.03 25.92 8.68
CA ALA A 294 17.66 26.43 7.47
C ALA A 294 17.08 27.80 7.11
N VAL A 295 17.95 28.75 6.79
CA VAL A 295 17.56 30.07 6.30
C VAL A 295 18.20 30.27 4.94
N ALA A 296 17.39 30.61 3.95
CA ALA A 296 17.84 30.90 2.60
C ALA A 296 17.43 32.33 2.21
N VAL A 297 18.18 32.92 1.28
CA VAL A 297 17.82 34.22 0.68
C VAL A 297 16.95 33.97 -0.55
N GLU A 298 15.90 34.77 -0.73
CA GLU A 298 15.03 34.67 -1.88
C GLU A 298 15.81 34.92 -3.19
N ASN A 299 15.64 34.03 -4.17
CA ASN A 299 16.32 34.11 -5.48
C ASN A 299 15.33 34.11 -6.65
N GLY A 300 14.08 34.51 -6.41
CA GLY A 300 12.99 34.53 -7.40
C GLY A 300 12.44 33.14 -7.77
N ASN A 301 12.89 32.06 -7.13
CA ASN A 301 12.30 30.73 -7.27
C ASN A 301 12.11 30.02 -5.90
N PRO A 302 11.08 30.40 -5.12
CA PRO A 302 10.84 29.85 -3.80
C PRO A 302 10.70 28.31 -3.77
N ALA A 303 10.05 27.73 -4.78
CA ALA A 303 9.93 26.27 -4.88
C ALA A 303 11.28 25.60 -5.12
N GLY A 304 12.12 26.21 -5.96
CA GLY A 304 13.50 25.75 -6.19
C GLY A 304 14.34 25.78 -4.91
N THR A 305 14.21 26.82 -4.09
CA THR A 305 14.90 26.91 -2.79
C THR A 305 14.47 25.80 -1.83
N VAL A 306 13.17 25.50 -1.75
CA VAL A 306 12.65 24.38 -0.94
C VAL A 306 13.21 23.05 -1.40
N LEU A 307 13.20 22.80 -2.72
CA LEU A 307 13.72 21.55 -3.28
C LEU A 307 15.24 21.41 -3.13
N SER A 308 16.01 22.50 -3.25
CA SER A 308 17.46 22.51 -2.99
C SER A 308 17.73 22.19 -1.52
N THR A 309 16.99 22.81 -0.61
CA THR A 309 17.09 22.54 0.84
C THR A 309 16.75 21.09 1.14
N ALA A 310 15.70 20.55 0.50
CA ALA A 310 15.35 19.15 0.64
C ALA A 310 16.51 18.23 0.19
N GLU A 311 17.12 18.50 -0.96
CA GLU A 311 18.25 17.72 -1.46
C GLU A 311 19.48 17.83 -0.53
N GLU A 312 19.84 19.04 -0.10
CA GLU A 312 21.00 19.31 0.76
C GLU A 312 20.86 18.70 2.15
N ALA A 313 19.65 18.75 2.72
CA ALA A 313 19.34 18.19 4.02
C ALA A 313 18.95 16.69 3.96
N ASN A 314 18.94 16.09 2.77
CA ASN A 314 18.50 14.72 2.52
C ASN A 314 17.07 14.45 3.02
N CYS A 315 16.16 15.40 2.75
CA CYS A 315 14.73 15.28 2.99
C CYS A 315 14.02 14.61 1.81
N ASP A 316 13.14 13.67 2.12
CA ASP A 316 12.34 12.89 1.18
C ASP A 316 10.87 13.34 1.13
N LEU A 317 10.46 14.21 2.05
CA LEU A 317 9.11 14.76 2.13
C LEU A 317 9.12 16.29 2.32
N VAL A 318 8.32 16.99 1.52
CA VAL A 318 8.02 18.42 1.70
C VAL A 318 6.62 18.55 2.31
N VAL A 319 6.50 19.17 3.48
CA VAL A 319 5.19 19.48 4.08
C VAL A 319 5.01 20.98 4.07
N THR A 320 4.09 21.48 3.25
CA THR A 320 3.97 22.91 2.91
C THR A 320 2.55 23.42 3.15
N PRO A 321 2.35 24.71 3.45
CA PRO A 321 1.01 25.29 3.50
C PRO A 321 0.31 25.20 2.13
N PHE A 322 -1.01 25.04 2.16
CA PHE A 322 -1.81 25.07 0.94
C PHE A 322 -2.10 26.51 0.52
N GLU A 323 -1.64 26.89 -0.68
CA GLU A 323 -1.79 28.23 -1.24
C GLU A 323 -2.52 28.20 -2.59
N CYS A 324 -3.44 29.15 -2.77
CA CYS A 324 -4.13 29.37 -4.03
C CYS A 324 -4.12 30.84 -4.41
N ASP A 325 -4.14 31.09 -5.72
CA ASP A 325 -4.40 32.41 -6.29
C ASP A 325 -5.86 32.85 -6.00
N GLU A 326 -6.14 34.15 -6.17
CA GLU A 326 -7.48 34.74 -5.97
C GLU A 326 -8.58 34.01 -6.78
N ASP A 327 -8.23 33.52 -7.97
CA ASP A 327 -9.13 32.79 -8.87
C ASP A 327 -9.40 31.33 -8.45
N GLY A 328 -8.75 30.84 -7.40
CA GLY A 328 -8.92 29.46 -6.93
C GLY A 328 -7.91 28.45 -7.47
N ALA A 329 -7.01 28.86 -8.37
CA ALA A 329 -5.98 27.99 -8.92
C ALA A 329 -4.81 27.80 -7.94
N LEU A 330 -4.12 26.65 -7.99
CA LEU A 330 -2.87 26.43 -7.23
C LEU A 330 -1.84 27.51 -7.57
N THR A 331 -1.09 28.02 -6.61
CA THR A 331 0.01 28.96 -6.89
C THR A 331 1.09 28.31 -7.77
N PRO A 332 1.89 29.10 -8.54
CA PRO A 332 3.05 28.58 -9.26
C PRO A 332 4.03 27.79 -8.37
N TYR A 333 4.15 28.22 -7.10
CA TYR A 333 4.93 27.56 -6.06
C TYR A 333 4.47 26.12 -5.82
N LEU A 334 3.19 25.89 -5.48
CA LEU A 334 2.68 24.54 -5.26
C LEU A 334 2.69 23.67 -6.53
N ARG A 335 2.44 24.27 -7.70
CA ARG A 335 2.53 23.53 -8.98
C ARG A 335 3.94 23.01 -9.24
N ALA A 336 4.97 23.78 -8.88
CA ALA A 336 6.37 23.37 -9.02
C ALA A 336 6.72 22.25 -8.03
N LEU A 337 6.26 22.34 -6.77
CA LEU A 337 6.46 21.28 -5.78
C LEU A 337 5.76 19.96 -6.17
N PHE A 338 4.48 20.01 -6.54
CA PHE A 338 3.76 18.83 -7.06
C PHE A 338 4.28 18.31 -8.41
N GLY A 339 5.13 19.08 -9.10
CA GLY A 339 5.80 18.64 -10.31
C GLY A 339 7.20 18.08 -10.08
N SER A 340 7.65 18.00 -8.82
CA SER A 340 9.00 17.57 -8.44
C SER A 340 9.12 16.06 -8.24
N ASP A 341 10.36 15.59 -8.09
CA ASP A 341 10.69 14.19 -7.79
C ASP A 341 10.72 13.91 -6.26
N VAL A 342 10.11 14.78 -5.44
CA VAL A 342 10.00 14.65 -3.98
C VAL A 342 8.52 14.50 -3.60
N ASP A 343 8.23 13.74 -2.54
CA ASP A 343 6.86 13.62 -2.03
C ASP A 343 6.44 14.94 -1.38
N VAL A 344 5.18 15.34 -1.56
CA VAL A 344 4.68 16.64 -1.07
C VAL A 344 3.33 16.48 -0.39
N VAL A 345 3.18 17.06 0.79
CA VAL A 345 1.90 17.19 1.49
C VAL A 345 1.60 18.67 1.69
N ALA A 346 0.55 19.17 1.03
CA ALA A 346 0.09 20.53 1.21
C ALA A 346 -1.06 20.59 2.23
N LEU A 347 -0.90 21.32 3.33
CA LEU A 347 -1.90 21.43 4.40
C LEU A 347 -2.73 22.72 4.24
N GLN A 348 -4.03 22.55 4.07
CA GLN A 348 -5.01 23.60 4.29
C GLN A 348 -5.54 23.46 5.72
N SER A 349 -5.07 24.32 6.62
CA SER A 349 -5.53 24.38 8.01
C SER A 349 -6.69 25.36 8.15
N THR A 350 -7.73 25.01 8.89
CA THR A 350 -8.89 25.88 9.15
C THR A 350 -8.91 26.45 10.57
N GLY A 351 -7.91 26.12 11.40
CA GLY A 351 -7.77 26.69 12.74
C GLY A 351 -6.39 26.46 13.38
N GLU A 352 -6.35 26.46 14.71
CA GLU A 352 -5.13 26.27 15.52
C GLU A 352 -4.84 24.79 15.83
N ARG A 353 -5.44 23.87 15.06
CA ARG A 353 -5.31 22.43 15.31
C ARG A 353 -3.88 21.97 15.03
N THR A 354 -3.32 21.26 16.00
CA THR A 354 -1.94 20.76 15.99
C THR A 354 -1.87 19.25 16.23
N ARG A 355 -3.02 18.57 16.27
CA ARG A 355 -3.15 17.13 16.47
C ARG A 355 -4.40 16.60 15.77
N TRP A 356 -4.22 15.54 15.00
CA TRP A 356 -5.27 14.91 14.20
C TRP A 356 -5.43 13.45 14.65
N LYS A 357 -6.62 13.06 15.11
CA LYS A 357 -6.89 11.69 15.59
C LYS A 357 -7.92 10.96 14.74
N ARG A 358 -8.89 11.70 14.19
CA ARG A 358 -9.95 11.16 13.33
C ARG A 358 -9.66 11.59 11.92
N ILE A 359 -9.18 10.67 11.09
CA ILE A 359 -8.68 11.00 9.75
C ILE A 359 -9.53 10.29 8.71
N MET A 360 -10.01 11.03 7.70
CA MET A 360 -10.67 10.45 6.53
C MET A 360 -9.68 10.35 5.37
N VAL A 361 -9.68 9.21 4.67
CA VAL A 361 -8.86 8.98 3.48
C VAL A 361 -9.75 8.51 2.32
N PRO A 362 -10.25 9.41 1.47
CA PRO A 362 -10.96 9.05 0.27
C PRO A 362 -10.02 8.49 -0.81
N VAL A 363 -10.31 7.28 -1.26
CA VAL A 363 -9.53 6.56 -2.28
C VAL A 363 -10.41 6.20 -3.47
N ARG A 364 -9.91 6.47 -4.67
CA ARG A 364 -10.56 6.06 -5.94
C ARG A 364 -10.04 4.72 -6.45
N SER A 365 -8.77 4.43 -6.17
CA SER A 365 -8.07 3.21 -6.59
C SER A 365 -6.92 2.94 -5.63
N ALA A 366 -6.46 1.69 -5.54
CA ALA A 366 -5.18 1.37 -4.93
C ALA A 366 -4.05 1.93 -5.80
N SER A 367 -3.38 2.96 -5.31
CA SER A 367 -2.27 3.68 -5.97
C SER A 367 -1.23 4.10 -4.93
N ASP A 368 -0.03 4.49 -5.38
CA ASP A 368 1.07 4.93 -4.51
C ASP A 368 0.62 6.06 -3.56
N VAL A 369 -0.06 7.08 -4.11
CA VAL A 369 -0.67 8.16 -3.32
C VAL A 369 -1.67 7.65 -2.29
N ALA A 370 -2.46 6.61 -2.59
CA ALA A 370 -3.43 6.06 -1.65
C ALA A 370 -2.73 5.37 -0.48
N HIS A 371 -1.66 4.63 -0.74
CA HIS A 371 -0.83 4.03 0.29
C HIS A 371 -0.11 5.09 1.13
N ALA A 372 0.47 6.12 0.50
CA ALA A 372 1.09 7.24 1.21
C ALA A 372 0.09 7.97 2.12
N MET A 373 -1.12 8.27 1.63
CA MET A 373 -2.16 8.87 2.46
C MET A 373 -2.55 8.01 3.66
N LEU A 374 -2.63 6.68 3.49
CA LEU A 374 -2.96 5.76 4.60
C LEU A 374 -1.82 5.66 5.62
N ASP A 375 -0.58 5.61 5.14
CA ASP A 375 0.62 5.62 5.97
C ASP A 375 0.69 6.91 6.80
N TYR A 376 0.60 8.08 6.17
CA TYR A 376 0.55 9.36 6.90
C TYR A 376 -0.65 9.44 7.85
N ALA A 377 -1.83 8.95 7.46
CA ALA A 377 -2.99 8.90 8.35
C ALA A 377 -2.76 8.01 9.58
N GLU A 378 -2.11 6.86 9.41
CA GLU A 378 -1.77 5.96 10.51
C GLU A 378 -0.80 6.60 11.50
N ARG A 379 0.27 7.21 10.98
CA ARG A 379 1.27 7.92 11.78
C ARG A 379 0.66 9.05 12.60
N LEU A 380 -0.22 9.84 11.99
CA LEU A 380 -0.89 10.97 12.64
C LEU A 380 -1.93 10.51 13.69
N ALA A 381 -2.77 9.53 13.33
CA ALA A 381 -3.85 9.07 14.21
C ALA A 381 -3.30 8.34 15.45
N GLY A 382 -2.26 7.51 15.25
CA GLY A 382 -1.66 6.66 16.27
C GLY A 382 -2.65 5.68 16.93
N GLY A 383 -2.21 4.93 17.94
CA GLY A 383 -3.01 3.85 18.54
C GLY A 383 -4.32 4.28 19.25
N ASN A 384 -4.51 5.58 19.49
CA ASN A 384 -5.71 6.13 20.11
C ASN A 384 -6.64 6.85 19.11
N GLY A 385 -6.24 6.92 17.84
CA GLY A 385 -7.03 7.53 16.77
C GLY A 385 -7.90 6.52 16.01
N SER A 386 -8.47 7.00 14.91
CA SER A 386 -9.25 6.21 13.97
C SER A 386 -9.12 6.74 12.56
N ILE A 387 -9.03 5.84 11.60
CA ILE A 387 -8.98 6.13 10.17
C ILE A 387 -10.26 5.64 9.51
N SER A 388 -10.84 6.47 8.64
CA SER A 388 -11.97 6.10 7.79
C SER A 388 -11.55 6.15 6.34
N VAL A 389 -11.39 4.98 5.73
CA VAL A 389 -11.05 4.87 4.31
C VAL A 389 -12.35 4.76 3.52
N CYS A 390 -12.57 5.70 2.61
CA CYS A 390 -13.84 5.77 1.88
C CYS A 390 -13.63 5.80 0.37
N SER A 391 -14.65 5.36 -0.36
CA SER A 391 -14.66 5.46 -1.81
C SER A 391 -16.06 5.81 -2.31
N CYS A 392 -16.13 6.73 -3.27
CA CYS A 392 -17.37 7.11 -3.93
C CYS A 392 -17.49 6.37 -5.28
N ILE A 393 -18.61 5.69 -5.49
CA ILE A 393 -18.91 4.93 -6.71
C ILE A 393 -20.04 5.58 -7.51
N ASP A 394 -19.92 5.55 -8.84
CA ASP A 394 -20.96 6.08 -9.72
C ASP A 394 -22.09 5.05 -9.94
N ALA A 395 -21.78 3.76 -9.89
CA ALA A 395 -22.72 2.68 -10.18
C ALA A 395 -22.63 1.52 -9.18
N GLU A 396 -23.79 0.94 -8.83
CA GLU A 396 -23.91 -0.15 -7.84
C GLU A 396 -23.08 -1.39 -8.20
N ARG A 397 -22.92 -1.67 -9.49
CA ARG A 397 -22.10 -2.78 -10.00
C ARG A 397 -20.63 -2.70 -9.56
N GLU A 398 -20.15 -1.52 -9.19
CA GLU A 398 -18.77 -1.27 -8.76
C GLU A 398 -18.58 -1.55 -7.27
N ARG A 399 -19.66 -1.62 -6.47
CA ARG A 399 -19.61 -1.77 -5.01
C ARG A 399 -18.69 -2.90 -4.56
N ARG A 400 -18.92 -4.13 -5.04
CA ARG A 400 -18.13 -5.30 -4.62
C ARG A 400 -16.65 -5.13 -4.92
N ARG A 401 -16.31 -4.63 -6.10
CA ARG A 401 -14.92 -4.39 -6.50
C ARG A 401 -14.27 -3.34 -5.59
N THR A 402 -15.01 -2.29 -5.26
CA THR A 402 -14.55 -1.22 -4.38
C THR A 402 -14.40 -1.71 -2.94
N GLU A 403 -15.33 -2.50 -2.41
CA GLU A 403 -15.23 -3.13 -1.09
C GLU A 403 -14.00 -4.03 -0.99
N SER A 404 -13.76 -4.89 -1.99
CA SER A 404 -12.54 -5.71 -2.03
C SER A 404 -11.26 -4.85 -2.11
N MET A 405 -11.28 -3.75 -2.86
CA MET A 405 -10.14 -2.83 -2.95
C MET A 405 -9.87 -2.15 -1.59
N LEU A 406 -10.91 -1.66 -0.92
CA LEU A 406 -10.80 -1.05 0.41
C LEU A 406 -10.32 -2.04 1.47
N ALA A 407 -10.83 -3.29 1.43
CA ALA A 407 -10.36 -4.35 2.32
C ALA A 407 -8.84 -4.58 2.14
N ASN A 408 -8.38 -4.72 0.90
CA ASN A 408 -6.94 -4.92 0.62
C ASN A 408 -6.06 -3.73 1.02
N LEU A 409 -6.56 -2.50 0.87
CA LEU A 409 -5.85 -1.27 1.26
C LEU A 409 -5.72 -1.13 2.78
N THR A 410 -6.77 -1.53 3.52
CA THR A 410 -6.84 -1.37 4.97
C THR A 410 -6.23 -2.53 5.74
N GLU A 411 -5.94 -3.66 5.08
CA GLU A 411 -5.31 -4.83 5.69
C GLU A 411 -3.95 -4.51 6.34
N THR A 412 -3.20 -3.55 5.79
CA THR A 412 -1.88 -3.17 6.32
C THR A 412 -1.93 -2.09 7.39
N VAL A 413 -3.10 -1.53 7.68
CA VAL A 413 -3.27 -0.44 8.65
C VAL A 413 -3.40 -1.01 10.06
N GLY A 414 -2.47 -0.68 10.95
CA GLY A 414 -2.47 -1.14 12.34
C GLY A 414 -3.37 -0.33 13.28
N THR A 415 -3.74 0.88 12.88
CA THR A 415 -4.68 1.75 13.62
C THR A 415 -6.14 1.34 13.37
N ARG A 416 -7.05 1.67 14.31
CA ARG A 416 -8.49 1.41 14.14
C ARG A 416 -8.99 1.98 12.82
N CYS A 417 -9.39 1.11 11.92
CA CYS A 417 -9.76 1.49 10.56
C CYS A 417 -11.19 1.03 10.23
N GLU A 418 -11.99 1.91 9.64
CA GLU A 418 -13.28 1.58 9.04
C GLU A 418 -13.24 1.80 7.51
N THR A 419 -14.03 1.02 6.77
CA THR A 419 -14.19 1.17 5.32
C THR A 419 -15.60 1.64 4.98
N ARG A 420 -15.73 2.60 4.05
CA ARG A 420 -17.03 3.16 3.64
C ARG A 420 -17.15 3.26 2.13
N VAL A 421 -18.29 2.85 1.58
CA VAL A 421 -18.61 3.01 0.15
C VAL A 421 -19.86 3.87 -0.01
N SER A 422 -19.72 5.05 -0.60
CA SER A 422 -20.81 5.99 -0.86
C SER A 422 -21.18 6.04 -2.34
N ARG A 423 -22.41 6.44 -2.63
CA ARG A 423 -22.90 6.76 -3.99
C ARG A 423 -23.00 8.26 -4.26
N SER A 424 -22.72 9.08 -3.25
CA SER A 424 -22.63 10.54 -3.40
C SER A 424 -21.35 10.90 -4.13
N SER A 425 -21.28 12.13 -4.65
CA SER A 425 -19.99 12.66 -5.10
C SER A 425 -19.02 12.76 -3.92
N ILE A 426 -17.73 12.89 -4.21
CA ILE A 426 -16.72 13.02 -3.16
C ILE A 426 -16.93 14.31 -2.36
N GLU A 427 -17.28 15.40 -3.04
CA GLU A 427 -17.53 16.71 -2.43
C GLU A 427 -18.67 16.62 -1.42
N GLU A 428 -19.82 16.10 -1.85
CA GLU A 428 -21.00 15.93 -1.00
C GLU A 428 -20.74 14.96 0.16
N PHE A 429 -19.89 13.95 -0.06
CA PHE A 429 -19.53 13.01 0.99
C PHE A 429 -18.68 13.68 2.07
N VAL A 430 -17.66 14.45 1.68
CA VAL A 430 -16.77 15.12 2.62
C VAL A 430 -17.53 16.22 3.37
N GLU A 431 -18.26 17.08 2.66
CA GLU A 431 -19.06 18.18 3.27
C GLU A 431 -20.07 17.65 4.29
N ARG A 432 -20.71 16.50 4.03
CA ARG A 432 -21.66 15.90 4.98
C ARG A 432 -20.99 15.37 6.27
N ASN A 433 -19.69 15.12 6.24
CA ASN A 433 -18.98 14.40 7.29
C ASN A 433 -17.83 15.20 7.91
N ASP A 434 -17.58 16.42 7.46
CA ASP A 434 -16.40 17.23 7.82
C ASP A 434 -16.27 17.40 9.34
N ALA A 435 -17.35 17.72 10.05
CA ALA A 435 -17.38 17.91 11.50
C ALA A 435 -17.01 16.65 12.31
N HIS A 436 -17.01 15.46 11.68
CA HIS A 436 -16.64 14.21 12.33
C HIS A 436 -15.15 13.90 12.29
N TYR A 437 -14.39 14.56 11.42
CA TYR A 437 -12.97 14.31 11.21
C TYR A 437 -12.15 15.54 11.57
N ASP A 438 -10.91 15.30 11.94
CA ASP A 438 -9.93 16.35 12.23
C ASP A 438 -9.13 16.70 10.97
N LEU A 439 -8.90 15.72 10.09
CA LEU A 439 -8.14 15.83 8.85
C LEU A 439 -8.74 14.96 7.74
N VAL A 440 -8.73 15.48 6.51
CA VAL A 440 -9.07 14.72 5.29
C VAL A 440 -7.86 14.70 4.35
N PHE A 441 -7.35 13.52 4.02
CA PHE A 441 -6.30 13.37 3.02
C PHE A 441 -6.88 13.29 1.61
N LEU A 442 -6.36 14.05 0.65
CA LEU A 442 -6.78 14.00 -0.76
C LEU A 442 -5.57 13.82 -1.67
N GLY A 443 -5.66 12.95 -2.67
CA GLY A 443 -4.58 12.78 -3.63
C GLY A 443 -4.49 13.94 -4.62
N ALA A 444 -3.29 14.50 -4.80
CA ALA A 444 -2.95 15.42 -5.88
C ALA A 444 -3.09 14.66 -7.21
N SER A 445 -4.13 14.98 -7.97
CA SER A 445 -4.48 14.26 -9.19
C SER A 445 -3.57 14.63 -10.37
N THR A 446 -2.26 14.34 -10.31
CA THR A 446 -1.29 14.59 -11.39
C THR A 446 -1.40 13.56 -12.53
N ASP A 447 -1.95 12.35 -12.30
CA ASP A 447 -1.97 11.25 -13.28
C ASP A 447 -3.26 11.14 -14.13
N ARG A 448 -3.87 12.28 -14.50
CA ARG A 448 -5.06 12.29 -15.39
C ARG A 448 -4.68 12.53 -16.86
N SER A 449 -5.20 11.67 -17.74
CA SER A 449 -5.18 11.89 -19.19
C SER A 449 -5.88 13.21 -19.57
N ALA A 450 -5.34 13.91 -20.57
CA ALA A 450 -5.72 15.27 -20.96
C ALA A 450 -7.23 15.48 -21.21
N ALA A 451 -7.98 14.43 -21.53
CA ALA A 451 -9.42 14.50 -21.76
C ALA A 451 -10.26 14.65 -20.47
N SER A 452 -9.76 14.18 -19.32
CA SER A 452 -10.47 14.31 -18.02
C SER A 452 -10.22 15.64 -17.32
N LYS A 453 -9.16 16.38 -17.69
CA LYS A 453 -8.87 17.72 -17.16
C LYS A 453 -9.91 18.78 -17.58
N PHE A 454 -10.71 18.48 -18.61
CA PHE A 454 -11.62 19.44 -19.24
C PHE A 454 -13.02 19.50 -18.59
N PHE A 455 -13.42 18.51 -17.78
CA PHE A 455 -14.82 18.35 -17.34
C PHE A 455 -15.06 18.44 -15.82
N SER A 456 -14.02 18.52 -14.99
CA SER A 456 -14.19 18.64 -13.53
C SER A 456 -13.04 19.45 -12.94
N ARG A 457 -13.36 20.59 -12.30
CA ARG A 457 -12.39 21.32 -11.47
C ARG A 457 -11.81 20.36 -10.42
N PRO A 458 -10.53 20.47 -10.05
CA PRO A 458 -9.94 19.66 -8.99
C PRO A 458 -10.78 19.72 -7.72
N THR A 459 -10.93 18.58 -7.03
CA THR A 459 -11.74 18.47 -5.81
C THR A 459 -11.28 19.48 -4.74
N TYR A 460 -10.00 19.85 -4.68
CA TYR A 460 -9.50 20.84 -3.72
C TYR A 460 -9.99 22.28 -3.98
N GLU A 461 -10.31 22.67 -5.23
CA GLU A 461 -10.75 24.05 -5.53
C GLU A 461 -12.17 24.34 -5.00
N ARG A 462 -12.92 23.31 -4.57
CA ARG A 462 -14.34 23.40 -4.19
C ARG A 462 -14.60 23.12 -2.71
N VAL A 463 -13.56 22.84 -1.93
CA VAL A 463 -13.66 22.37 -0.54
C VAL A 463 -13.10 23.45 0.42
N ARG A 464 -13.30 24.72 0.06
CA ARG A 464 -12.74 25.88 0.79
C ARG A 464 -13.46 26.18 2.11
N ASP A 465 -14.71 25.75 2.25
CA ASP A 465 -15.58 26.07 3.38
C ASP A 465 -15.87 24.82 4.24
N LEU A 466 -14.83 24.06 4.61
CA LEU A 466 -14.99 22.94 5.55
C LEU A 466 -14.47 23.29 6.94
N ASP A 467 -15.09 22.70 7.96
CA ASP A 467 -14.64 22.82 9.35
C ASP A 467 -13.45 21.89 9.71
N THR A 468 -12.98 21.09 8.75
CA THR A 468 -11.87 20.14 8.90
C THR A 468 -10.64 20.58 8.12
N ASP A 469 -9.45 20.22 8.62
CA ASP A 469 -8.21 20.43 7.87
C ASP A 469 -8.15 19.47 6.67
N ILE A 470 -7.45 19.88 5.61
CA ILE A 470 -7.29 19.09 4.39
C ILE A 470 -5.80 18.97 4.07
N ALA A 471 -5.32 17.75 3.86
CA ALA A 471 -3.95 17.49 3.44
C ALA A 471 -3.94 16.90 2.02
N ILE A 472 -3.32 17.61 1.08
CA ILE A 472 -3.21 17.18 -0.32
C ILE A 472 -1.88 16.47 -0.52
N VAL A 473 -1.91 15.21 -0.94
CA VAL A 473 -0.73 14.35 -1.04
C VAL A 473 -0.34 14.12 -2.49
N HIS A 474 0.91 14.41 -2.81
CA HIS A 474 1.57 14.07 -4.05
C HIS A 474 2.72 13.09 -3.78
N THR A 475 2.87 12.08 -4.63
CA THR A 475 3.99 11.12 -4.57
C THR A 475 4.74 11.14 -5.89
N ALA A 476 6.08 11.13 -5.85
CA ALA A 476 6.97 11.23 -7.01
C ALA A 476 7.13 9.95 -7.85
#